data_AF-A0A2V5UK44-F1
#
_entry.id   AF-A0A2V5UK44-F1
#
_cell.length_a   1.000
_cell.length_b   1.000
_cell.length_c   1.000
_cell.angle_alpha   90.00
_cell.angle_beta   90.00
_cell.angle_gamma   90.00
#
_symmetry.space_group_name_H-M   'P 1'
#
loop_
_entity.id
_entity.type
_entity.pdbx_description
1 polymer ?
#
loop_
_entity_poly.entity_id
_entity_poly.type
_entity_poly.pdbx_seq_one_letter_code
_entity_poly.pdbx_strand_id
1 'polypeptide(L)' 'TAIMCAEAVWWRCHRSLVADYVKARGIEVMHILGANKIEPHPYTSAARIVHGKLSYRSEKVGV' A
#
# COMPACT_ATOMS: atom_id res chain seq x y z
N THR A 1 16.10 -3.85 -1.25
CA THR A 1 15.88 -2.39 -1.14
C THR A 1 14.94 -2.11 -0.01
N ALA A 2 15.16 -1.04 0.76
CA ALA A 2 14.25 -0.62 1.84
C ALA A 2 13.85 0.85 1.64
N ILE A 3 12.59 1.16 1.90
CA ILE A 3 12.05 2.52 1.93
C ILE A 3 11.50 2.73 3.33
N MET A 4 12.08 3.64 4.09
CA MET A 4 11.66 3.89 5.47
C MET A 4 10.53 4.92 5.52
N CYS A 5 9.85 5.06 6.66
CA CYS A 5 8.84 6.09 6.95
C CYS A 5 9.29 6.94 8.14
N ALA A 6 8.94 8.22 8.21
CA ALA A 6 9.21 9.02 9.41
C ALA A 6 8.20 8.69 10.52
N GLU A 7 6.99 8.32 10.12
CA GLU A 7 5.91 7.87 10.97
C GLU A 7 6.13 6.41 11.38
N ALA A 8 6.03 6.12 12.69
CA ALA A 8 6.07 4.75 13.20
C ALA A 8 4.87 3.90 12.73
N VAL A 9 3.76 4.56 12.39
CA VAL A 9 2.50 3.92 12.01
C VAL A 9 2.29 3.97 10.50
N TRP A 10 2.72 2.91 9.80
CA TRP A 10 2.74 2.86 8.34
C TRP A 10 1.37 3.07 7.67
N TRP A 11 0.27 2.69 8.32
CA TRP A 11 -1.08 2.86 7.75
C TRP A 11 -1.62 4.29 7.89
N ARG A 12 -0.93 5.17 8.62
CA ARG A 12 -1.31 6.59 8.76
C ARG A 12 -0.48 7.53 7.89
N CYS A 13 0.47 6.99 7.13
CA CYS A 13 1.34 7.78 6.25
C CYS A 13 0.94 7.62 4.78
N HIS A 14 1.38 8.57 3.95
CA HIS A 14 1.19 8.51 2.49
C HIS A 14 2.04 7.44 1.80
N ARG A 15 3.08 6.90 2.46
CA ARG A 15 3.96 5.87 1.89
C ARG A 15 3.26 4.51 1.71
N SER A 16 2.10 4.33 2.35
CA SER A 16 1.19 3.22 2.06
C SER A 16 0.78 3.17 0.57
N LEU A 17 0.68 4.32 -0.13
CA LEU A 17 0.41 4.38 -1.57
C LEU A 17 1.58 3.87 -2.42
N VAL A 18 2.82 4.11 -1.98
CA VAL A 18 4.01 3.60 -2.66
C VAL A 18 4.08 2.08 -2.52
N ALA A 19 3.76 1.58 -1.32
CA ALA A 19 3.70 0.15 -1.06
C ALA A 19 2.60 -0.54 -1.89
N ASP A 20 1.42 0.08 -2.04
CA ASP A 20 0.36 -0.40 -2.93
C ASP A 20 0.87 -0.53 -4.37
N TYR A 21 1.58 0.48 -4.86
CA TYR A 21 2.11 0.52 -6.22
C TYR A 21 3.12 -0.59 -6.51
N VAL A 22 4.05 -0.80 -5.58
CA VAL A 22 5.06 -1.85 -5.69
C VAL A 22 4.38 -3.23 -5.63
N LYS A 23 3.43 -3.40 -4.72
CA LYS A 23 2.62 -4.62 -4.61
C LYS A 23 1.80 -4.90 -5.86
N ALA A 24 1.21 -3.88 -6.47
CA ALA A 24 0.45 -4.01 -7.73
C ALA A 24 1.31 -4.46 -8.92
N ARG A 25 2.64 -4.32 -8.83
CA ARG A 25 3.60 -4.87 -9.80
C ARG A 25 3.99 -6.32 -9.51
N GLY A 26 3.35 -6.98 -8.54
CA GLY A 26 3.63 -8.37 -8.17
C GLY A 26 4.83 -8.55 -7.26
N ILE A 27 5.35 -7.46 -6.68
CA ILE A 27 6.50 -7.52 -5.77
C ILE A 27 5.98 -7.61 -4.34
N GLU A 28 6.52 -8.53 -3.55
CA GLU A 28 6.19 -8.64 -2.13
C GLU A 28 6.68 -7.41 -1.36
N VAL A 29 5.81 -6.84 -0.52
CA VAL A 29 6.12 -5.69 0.33
C VAL A 29 5.85 -6.05 1.78
N MET A 30 6.89 -5.92 2.61
CA MET A 30 6.87 -6.23 4.03
C MET A 30 7.15 -4.96 4.85
N HIS A 31 6.34 -4.70 5.88
CA HIS A 31 6.56 -3.62 6.84
C HIS A 31 7.44 -4.11 7.98
N ILE A 32 8.59 -3.47 8.19
CA ILE A 32 9.48 -3.76 9.32
C ILE A 32 9.07 -2.83 10.46
N LEU A 33 8.34 -3.37 11.45
CA LEU A 33 7.80 -2.62 12.58
C LEU A 33 8.72 -2.65 13.80
N GLY A 34 9.71 -3.54 13.80
CA GLY A 34 10.70 -3.70 14.85
C GLY A 34 11.57 -4.94 14.58
N ALA A 35 12.52 -5.21 15.46
CA ALA A 35 13.53 -6.26 15.26
C ALA A 35 12.95 -7.65 14.97
N ASN A 36 11.80 -7.98 15.58
CA ASN A 36 11.14 -9.29 15.42
C ASN A 36 9.69 -9.16 14.92
N LYS A 37 9.34 -8.01 14.35
CA LYS A 37 7.97 -7.75 13.90
C LYS A 37 7.96 -7.27 12.45
N ILE A 38 7.56 -8.17 11.56
CA ILE A 38 7.32 -7.89 10.16
C ILE A 38 5.88 -8.25 9.80
N GLU A 39 5.23 -7.45 8.97
CA GLU A 39 3.86 -7.69 8.52
C GLU A 39 3.74 -7.44 7.02
N PRO A 40 3.05 -8.30 6.26
CA PRO A 40 2.85 -8.06 4.83
C PRO A 40 1.97 -6.83 4.62
N HIS A 41 2.27 -6.03 3.60
CA HIS A 41 1.45 -4.87 3.25
C HIS A 41 0.10 -5.32 2.66
N PRO A 42 -1.05 -5.03 3.29
CA PRO A 42 -2.34 -5.13 2.62
C PRO A 42 -2.51 -3.95 1.66
N TYR A 43 -3.35 -4.09 0.63
CA TYR A 43 -3.75 -2.92 -0.14
C TYR A 43 -4.47 -1.91 0.77
N THR A 44 -4.21 -0.62 0.59
CA THR A 44 -4.98 0.42 1.29
C THR A 44 -6.47 0.32 0.94
N SER A 45 -7.34 0.80 1.84
CA SER A 45 -8.78 0.74 1.64
C SER A 45 -9.27 1.50 0.40
N ALA A 46 -8.49 2.49 -0.06
CA ALA A 46 -8.75 3.27 -1.28
C ALA A 46 -8.23 2.60 -2.56
N ALA A 47 -7.30 1.64 -2.45
CA ALA A 47 -6.71 0.96 -3.60
C ALA A 47 -7.71 -0.02 -4.24
N ARG A 48 -7.78 0.00 -5.57
CA ARG A 48 -8.56 -0.91 -6.41
C ARG A 48 -7.69 -1.41 -7.56
N ILE A 49 -7.81 -2.69 -7.90
CA ILE A 49 -7.17 -3.24 -9.10
C ILE A 49 -8.21 -3.30 -10.21
N VAL A 50 -8.00 -2.53 -11.28
CA VAL A 50 -8.89 -2.42 -12.44
C VAL A 50 -8.09 -2.77 -13.69
N HIS A 51 -8.51 -3.81 -14.42
CA HIS A 51 -7.77 -4.36 -15.57
C HIS A 51 -6.28 -4.62 -15.27
N GLY A 52 -5.99 -5.17 -14.09
CA GLY A 52 -4.61 -5.45 -13.64
C GLY A 52 -3.78 -4.21 -13.30
N LYS A 53 -4.37 -3.02 -13.23
CA LYS A 53 -3.70 -1.77 -12.86
C LYS A 53 -4.26 -1.21 -11.56
N LEU A 54 -3.39 -0.67 -10.72
CA LEU A 54 -3.78 0.06 -9.51
C LEU A 54 -4.52 1.34 -9.87
N SER A 55 -5.66 1.56 -9.21
CA SER A 55 -6.54 2.71 -9.34
C SER A 55 -7.04 3.14 -7.97
N TYR A 56 -7.16 4.46 -7.76
CA TYR A 56 -7.76 5.07 -6.57
C TYR A 56 -9.04 5.83 -6.89
N ARG A 57 -9.55 5.68 -8.12
CA ARG A 57 -10.78 6.34 -8.55
C ARG A 57 -11.96 5.72 -7.79
N SER A 58 -12.75 6.55 -7.13
CA SER A 58 -14.08 6.16 -6.67
C SER A 58 -14.99 5.96 -7.88
N GLU A 59 -15.71 4.84 -7.91
CA GLU A 59 -16.82 4.67 -8.86
C GLU A 59 -17.79 5.83 -8.66
N LYS A 60 -18.02 6.62 -9.72
CA LYS A 60 -19.08 7.61 -9.67
C LYS A 60 -20.39 6.83 -9.56
N VAL A 61 -21.03 6.87 -8.39
CA VAL A 61 -22.44 6.50 -8.27
C VAL A 61 -23.17 7.43 -9.25
N GLY A 62 -23.69 6.86 -10.33
CA GLY A 62 -24.42 7.58 -11.36
C GLY A 62 -25.60 8.31 -10.72
N VAL A 63 -25.72 9.59 -11.06
CA VAL A 63 -26.91 10.42 -10.83
C VAL A 63 -28.10 9.82 -11.57
#